data_AF-A0A3C1GEW2-F1
#
_entry.id   AF-A0A3C1GEW2-F1
#
_cell.length_a   1.000
_cell.length_b   1.000
_cell.length_c   1.000
_cell.angle_alpha   90.00
_cell.angle_beta   90.00
_cell.angle_gamma   90.00
#
_symmetry.space_group_name_H-M   'P 1'
#
loop_
_entity.id
_entity.type
_entity.pdbx_description
1 polymer ?
#
loop_
_entity_poly.entity_id
_entity_poly.type
_entity_poly.pdbx_seq_one_letter_code
_entity_poly.pdbx_strand_id
1 'polypeptide(L)'
;MEAAARHGVPQVVVPGCVDFFVTGPRESVPERWRGRPQYHHNPALTLVRASRDEMVEVARLMAGKLNACRGPVVVAVPLQGLSIPNTPGGVFHDPEADAAFRVALRDHLRRDIPVVEVAAHINAPVFAETVLALFQGLMQEDPDRSPNGAVS
;
A
#
# COMPACT_ATOMS: atom_id res chain seq x y z
N MET A 1 -5.99 9.57 1.83
CA MET A 1 -4.80 10.39 1.51
C MET A 1 -5.10 11.88 1.47
N GLU A 2 -6.14 12.35 0.77
CA GLU A 2 -6.33 13.79 0.53
C GLU A 2 -6.55 14.66 1.78
N ALA A 3 -7.22 14.15 2.83
CA ALA A 3 -7.40 14.90 4.07
C ALA A 3 -6.07 15.13 4.81
N ALA A 4 -5.31 14.07 5.08
CA ALA A 4 -4.00 14.17 5.73
C ALA A 4 -3.00 15.00 4.90
N ALA A 5 -3.03 14.86 3.57
CA ALA A 5 -2.25 15.66 2.63
C ALA A 5 -2.48 17.18 2.78
N ARG A 6 -3.74 17.60 2.94
CA ARG A 6 -4.12 19.00 3.10
C ARG A 6 -3.74 19.59 4.46
N HIS A 7 -3.71 18.76 5.50
CA HIS A 7 -3.45 19.18 6.89
C HIS A 7 -1.99 19.00 7.32
N GLY A 8 -1.08 18.63 6.41
CA GLY A 8 0.35 18.52 6.71
C GLY A 8 0.70 17.38 7.67
N VAL A 9 -0.20 16.43 7.88
CA VAL A 9 -0.02 15.35 8.85
C VAL A 9 1.08 14.40 8.38
N PRO A 10 2.08 14.08 9.24
CA PRO A 10 3.08 13.05 8.96
C PRO A 10 2.44 11.69 8.62
N GLN A 11 2.92 11.03 7.58
CA GLN A 11 2.32 9.79 7.08
C GLN A 11 3.35 8.71 6.77
N VAL A 12 3.17 7.54 7.39
CA VAL A 12 3.73 6.28 6.87
C VAL A 12 2.66 5.60 6.03
N VAL A 13 2.98 5.27 4.79
CA VAL A 13 2.05 4.67 3.83
C VAL A 13 2.53 3.29 3.41
N VAL A 14 1.63 2.31 3.46
CA VAL A 14 1.89 0.93 3.03
C VAL A 14 0.95 0.59 1.87
N PRO A 15 1.43 0.02 0.75
CA PRO A 15 0.60 -0.38 -0.38
C PRO A 15 -0.10 -1.73 -0.13
N GLY A 16 -0.80 -1.88 1.00
CA GLY A 16 -1.50 -3.11 1.34
C GLY A 16 -2.73 -3.33 0.47
N CYS A 17 -2.95 -4.58 0.05
CA CYS A 17 -4.12 -5.00 -0.73
C CYS A 17 -4.30 -4.30 -2.09
N VAL A 18 -3.26 -3.65 -2.62
CA VAL A 18 -3.30 -3.01 -3.95
C VAL A 18 -3.32 -4.02 -5.10
N ASP A 19 -3.04 -5.29 -4.78
CA ASP A 19 -2.88 -6.41 -5.71
C ASP A 19 -4.19 -7.03 -6.18
N PHE A 20 -5.33 -6.59 -5.64
CA PHE A 20 -6.63 -7.12 -6.04
C PHE A 20 -7.73 -6.06 -5.98
N PHE A 21 -8.87 -6.40 -6.58
CA PHE A 21 -10.12 -5.70 -6.37
C PHE A 21 -11.20 -6.67 -5.89
N VAL A 22 -12.18 -6.14 -5.19
CA VAL A 22 -13.25 -6.91 -4.57
C VAL A 22 -14.47 -6.92 -5.48
N THR A 23 -15.04 -8.10 -5.68
CA THR A 23 -16.35 -8.29 -6.32
C THR A 23 -17.35 -8.86 -5.32
N GLY A 24 -18.57 -9.14 -5.78
CA GLY A 24 -19.57 -9.87 -4.98
C GLY A 24 -19.25 -11.37 -4.84
N PRO A 25 -20.28 -12.18 -4.55
CA PRO A 25 -20.18 -13.64 -4.49
C PRO A 25 -19.54 -14.23 -5.76
N ARG A 26 -18.97 -15.43 -5.65
CA ARG A 26 -18.23 -16.12 -6.72
C ARG A 26 -18.99 -16.16 -8.05
N GLU A 27 -20.28 -16.45 -7.98
CA GLU A 27 -21.20 -16.55 -9.12
C GLU A 27 -21.44 -15.21 -9.82
N SER A 28 -21.27 -14.11 -9.09
CA SER A 28 -21.48 -12.73 -9.58
C SER A 28 -20.23 -12.11 -10.20
N VAL A 29 -19.08 -12.78 -10.17
CA VAL A 29 -17.84 -12.30 -10.81
C VAL A 29 -18.12 -12.12 -12.32
N PRO A 30 -17.97 -10.89 -12.87
CA PRO A 30 -18.19 -10.63 -14.29
C PRO A 30 -17.36 -11.52 -15.21
N GLU A 31 -17.94 -11.93 -16.33
CA GLU A 31 -17.33 -12.85 -17.30
C GLU A 31 -15.89 -12.47 -17.68
N ARG A 32 -15.67 -11.18 -17.96
CA ARG A 32 -14.36 -10.62 -18.33
C ARG A 32 -13.24 -10.84 -17.30
N TRP A 33 -13.59 -11.21 -16.07
CA TRP A 33 -12.64 -11.42 -14.97
C TRP A 33 -12.61 -12.86 -14.47
N ARG A 34 -13.49 -13.76 -14.95
CA ARG A 34 -13.54 -15.16 -14.46
C ARG A 34 -12.26 -15.95 -14.73
N GLY A 35 -11.52 -15.61 -15.78
CA GLY A 35 -10.24 -16.24 -16.11
C GLY A 35 -9.05 -15.75 -15.28
N ARG A 36 -9.23 -14.75 -14.41
CA ARG A 36 -8.17 -14.24 -13.55
C ARG A 36 -8.06 -15.06 -12.26
N PRO A 37 -6.88 -15.10 -11.61
CA PRO A 37 -6.75 -15.68 -10.28
C PRO A 37 -7.73 -15.06 -9.30
N GLN A 38 -8.36 -15.90 -8.48
CA GLN A 38 -9.41 -15.51 -7.53
C GLN A 38 -9.15 -16.09 -6.15
N TYR A 39 -9.52 -15.32 -5.13
CA TYR A 39 -9.51 -15.77 -3.74
C TYR A 39 -10.90 -15.56 -3.14
N HIS A 40 -11.58 -16.66 -2.80
CA HIS A 40 -12.91 -16.63 -2.19
C HIS A 40 -12.78 -16.35 -0.69
N HIS A 41 -12.74 -15.07 -0.34
CA HIS A 41 -12.47 -14.64 1.04
C HIS A 41 -13.61 -15.06 1.99
N ASN A 42 -14.86 -14.90 1.55
CA ASN A 42 -16.05 -15.37 2.25
C ASN A 42 -17.22 -15.54 1.24
N PRO A 43 -18.39 -16.07 1.64
CA PRO A 43 -19.51 -16.28 0.71
C PRO A 43 -19.99 -15.02 -0.01
N ALA A 44 -19.76 -13.82 0.54
CA ALA A 44 -20.18 -12.56 -0.05
C ALA A 44 -19.11 -11.90 -0.94
N LEU A 45 -17.83 -12.23 -0.73
CA LEU A 45 -16.70 -11.49 -1.31
C LEU A 45 -15.71 -12.42 -2.01
N THR A 46 -15.54 -12.19 -3.30
CA THR A 46 -14.43 -12.74 -4.09
C THR A 46 -13.43 -11.64 -4.40
N LEU A 47 -12.16 -11.91 -4.14
CA LEU A 47 -11.05 -11.05 -4.54
C LEU A 47 -10.57 -11.52 -5.91
N VAL A 48 -10.28 -10.58 -6.80
CA VAL A 48 -9.77 -10.86 -8.14
C VAL A 48 -8.40 -10.19 -8.30
N ARG A 49 -7.39 -10.96 -8.71
CA ARG A 49 -6.04 -10.45 -8.93
C ARG A 49 -6.03 -9.33 -9.99
N ALA A 50 -5.43 -8.21 -9.64
CA ALA A 50 -5.14 -7.12 -10.57
C ALA A 50 -4.06 -7.55 -11.57
N SER A 51 -4.19 -7.13 -12.83
CA SER A 51 -3.16 -7.37 -13.84
C SER A 51 -1.91 -6.50 -13.60
N ARG A 52 -0.79 -6.84 -14.24
CA ARG A 52 0.41 -5.99 -14.25
C ARG A 52 0.12 -4.54 -14.64
N ASP A 53 -0.67 -4.33 -15.69
CA ASP A 53 -0.99 -2.97 -16.16
C ASP A 53 -1.88 -2.21 -15.17
N GLU A 54 -2.84 -2.91 -14.53
CA GLU A 54 -3.66 -2.34 -13.46
C GLU A 54 -2.80 -1.98 -12.24
N MET A 55 -1.81 -2.82 -11.89
CA MET A 55 -0.84 -2.55 -10.83
C MET A 55 0.00 -1.29 -11.12
N VAL A 56 0.49 -1.14 -12.35
CA VAL A 56 1.22 0.07 -12.78
C VAL A 56 0.34 1.32 -12.67
N GLU A 57 -0.92 1.24 -13.08
CA GLU A 57 -1.86 2.36 -12.98
C GLU A 57 -2.17 2.71 -11.51
N VAL A 58 -2.36 1.72 -10.64
CA VAL A 58 -2.53 1.95 -9.20
C VAL A 58 -1.30 2.63 -8.61
N ALA A 59 -0.09 2.21 -9.00
CA ALA A 59 1.15 2.84 -8.56
C ALA A 59 1.21 4.33 -8.98
N ARG A 60 0.85 4.64 -10.22
CA ARG A 60 0.78 6.03 -10.73
C ARG A 60 -0.22 6.87 -9.96
N LEU A 61 -1.42 6.35 -9.71
CA LEU A 61 -2.47 7.04 -8.94
C LEU A 61 -2.06 7.27 -7.49
N MET A 62 -1.45 6.27 -6.85
CA MET A 62 -0.93 6.34 -5.49
C MET A 62 0.18 7.39 -5.38
N ALA A 63 1.16 7.35 -6.29
CA ALA A 63 2.23 8.36 -6.35
C ALA A 63 1.67 9.78 -6.53
N GLY A 64 0.70 9.97 -7.43
CA GLY A 64 0.06 11.26 -7.63
C GLY A 64 -0.59 11.83 -6.36
N LYS A 65 -1.27 10.97 -5.58
CA LYS A 65 -1.86 11.37 -4.29
C LYS A 65 -0.79 11.69 -3.24
N LEU A 66 0.31 10.93 -3.20
CA LEU A 66 1.41 11.15 -2.26
C LEU A 66 2.20 12.41 -2.58
N ASN A 67 2.42 12.71 -3.86
CA ASN A 67 3.10 13.92 -4.32
C ASN A 67 2.34 15.20 -3.94
N ALA A 68 1.02 15.12 -3.74
CA ALA A 68 0.18 16.22 -3.30
C ALA A 68 0.20 16.44 -1.77
N CYS A 69 0.84 15.56 -1.00
CA CYS A 69 1.00 15.73 0.44
C CYS A 69 1.96 16.88 0.76
N ARG A 70 1.54 17.71 1.74
CA ARG A 70 2.35 18.82 2.26
C ARG A 70 3.22 18.45 3.46
N GLY A 71 2.77 17.47 4.26
CA GLY A 71 3.51 16.94 5.40
C GLY A 71 4.54 15.89 4.97
N PRO A 72 5.43 15.48 5.89
CA PRO A 72 6.42 14.46 5.60
C PRO A 72 5.74 13.10 5.34
N VAL A 73 6.22 12.40 4.32
CA VAL A 73 5.68 11.11 3.88
C VAL A 73 6.81 10.12 3.71
N VAL A 74 6.62 8.90 4.19
CA VAL A 74 7.44 7.74 3.86
C VAL A 74 6.57 6.59 3.39
N VAL A 75 7.03 5.86 2.39
CA VAL A 75 6.35 4.67 1.88
C VAL A 75 7.12 3.42 2.31
N ALA A 76 6.46 2.49 2.99
CA ALA A 76 7.02 1.19 3.35
C ALA A 76 6.41 0.09 2.48
N VAL A 77 7.25 -0.64 1.73
CA VAL A 77 6.82 -1.61 0.72
C VAL A 77 7.28 -3.02 1.12
N PRO A 78 6.35 -3.97 1.38
CA PRO A 78 6.71 -5.36 1.64
C PRO A 78 7.10 -6.07 0.33
N LEU A 79 8.20 -6.84 0.36
CA LEU A 79 8.71 -7.54 -0.82
C LEU A 79 8.24 -9.00 -0.95
N GLN A 80 7.65 -9.57 0.10
CA GLN A 80 7.22 -10.98 0.11
C GLN A 80 5.70 -11.14 0.18
N GLY A 81 4.96 -10.05 -0.03
CA GLY A 81 3.52 -10.09 -0.17
C GLY A 81 2.79 -8.82 0.23
N LEU A 82 1.84 -8.40 -0.59
CA LEU A 82 0.99 -7.21 -0.41
C LEU A 82 -0.35 -7.54 0.26
N SER A 83 -0.75 -8.81 0.27
CA SER A 83 -2.01 -9.31 0.83
C SER A 83 -1.92 -10.78 1.21
N ILE A 84 -2.88 -11.28 2.00
CA ILE A 84 -2.95 -12.69 2.43
C ILE A 84 -2.77 -13.68 1.25
N PRO A 85 -3.50 -13.59 0.13
CA PRO A 85 -3.32 -14.51 -1.00
C PRO A 85 -2.05 -14.25 -1.84
N ASN A 86 -1.39 -13.10 -1.68
CA ASN A 86 -0.15 -12.73 -2.38
C ASN A 86 1.05 -13.09 -1.50
N THR A 87 1.37 -14.38 -1.47
CA THR A 87 2.52 -14.97 -0.75
C THR A 87 3.22 -15.96 -1.68
N PRO A 88 4.52 -16.28 -1.56
CA PRO A 88 5.16 -17.32 -2.36
C PRO A 88 4.32 -18.61 -2.46
N GLY A 89 3.97 -19.00 -3.70
CA GLY A 89 3.11 -20.16 -3.98
C GLY A 89 1.59 -19.94 -3.77
N GLY A 90 1.18 -18.76 -3.31
CA GLY A 90 -0.22 -18.37 -3.17
C GLY A 90 -0.90 -18.02 -4.49
N VAL A 91 -2.24 -17.97 -4.47
CA VAL A 91 -3.05 -17.74 -5.69
C VAL A 91 -2.83 -16.38 -6.34
N PHE A 92 -2.41 -15.37 -5.58
CA PHE A 92 -2.07 -14.04 -6.11
C PHE A 92 -0.57 -13.82 -6.28
N HIS A 93 0.26 -14.86 -6.12
CA HIS A 93 1.70 -14.75 -6.28
C HIS A 93 2.06 -14.41 -7.73
N ASP A 94 2.51 -13.18 -7.95
CA ASP A 94 2.94 -12.67 -9.24
C ASP A 94 4.09 -11.67 -9.02
N PRO A 95 5.34 -12.17 -8.95
CA PRO A 95 6.48 -11.33 -8.63
C PRO A 95 6.77 -10.28 -9.71
N GLU A 96 6.35 -10.51 -10.96
CA GLU A 96 6.53 -9.57 -12.05
C GLU A 96 5.56 -8.39 -11.94
N ALA A 97 4.28 -8.65 -11.68
CA ALA A 97 3.30 -7.59 -11.45
C ALA A 97 3.61 -6.79 -10.19
N ASP A 98 4.06 -7.45 -9.11
CA ASP A 98 4.46 -6.78 -7.87
C ASP A 98 5.72 -5.94 -8.09
N ALA A 99 6.69 -6.42 -8.88
CA ALA A 99 7.86 -5.62 -9.27
C ALA A 99 7.48 -4.42 -10.13
N ALA A 100 6.57 -4.58 -11.09
CA ALA A 100 6.09 -3.50 -11.94
C ALA A 100 5.43 -2.39 -11.12
N PHE A 101 4.62 -2.74 -10.11
CA PHE A 101 4.08 -1.78 -9.15
C PHE A 101 5.18 -0.98 -8.44
N ARG A 102 6.19 -1.67 -7.88
CA ARG A 102 7.27 -1.00 -7.13
C ARG A 102 8.08 -0.05 -8.00
N VAL A 103 8.41 -0.46 -9.23
CA VAL A 103 9.15 0.37 -10.18
C VAL A 103 8.32 1.60 -10.55
N ALA A 104 7.07 1.40 -10.99
CA ALA A 104 6.19 2.51 -11.37
C ALA A 104 5.93 3.48 -10.20
N LEU A 105 5.80 2.97 -8.98
CA LEU A 105 5.61 3.79 -7.79
C LEU A 105 6.82 4.70 -7.57
N ARG A 106 8.05 4.17 -7.65
CA ARG A 106 9.28 4.96 -7.51
C ARG A 106 9.41 6.00 -8.61
N ASP A 107 9.17 5.60 -9.86
CA ASP A 107 9.37 6.46 -11.02
C ASP A 107 8.42 7.68 -11.01
N HIS A 108 7.23 7.52 -10.42
CA HIS A 108 6.24 8.58 -10.32
C HIS A 108 6.26 9.36 -9.00
N LEU A 109 6.97 8.89 -7.98
CA LEU A 109 7.08 9.58 -6.70
C LEU A 109 8.05 10.77 -6.77
N ARG A 110 7.70 11.83 -6.04
CA ARG A 110 8.59 12.96 -5.81
C ARG A 110 9.83 12.48 -5.06
N ARG A 111 11.02 12.95 -5.46
CA ARG A 111 12.32 12.41 -5.02
C ARG A 111 12.57 12.51 -3.51
N ASP A 112 11.91 13.43 -2.83
CA ASP A 112 12.00 13.63 -1.38
C ASP A 112 11.15 12.66 -0.56
N ILE A 113 10.26 11.88 -1.19
CA ILE A 113 9.43 10.87 -0.51
C ILE A 113 10.22 9.56 -0.47
N PRO A 114 10.71 9.10 0.69
CA PRO A 114 11.50 7.88 0.75
C PRO A 114 10.62 6.64 0.55
N VAL A 115 11.16 5.65 -0.17
CA VAL A 115 10.55 4.33 -0.34
C VAL A 115 11.44 3.29 0.34
N VAL A 116 10.95 2.77 1.45
CA VAL A 116 11.63 1.75 2.26
C VAL A 116 11.12 0.37 1.87
N GLU A 117 11.96 -0.43 1.22
CA GLU A 117 11.63 -1.83 0.94
C GLU A 117 11.97 -2.71 2.14
N VAL A 118 11.04 -3.60 2.48
CA VAL A 118 11.19 -4.51 3.60
C VAL A 118 11.08 -5.93 3.08
N ALA A 119 12.11 -6.74 3.30
CA ALA A 119 12.18 -8.14 2.89
C ALA A 119 11.26 -9.03 3.76
N ALA A 120 9.96 -8.74 3.74
CA ALA A 120 8.94 -9.38 4.55
C ALA A 120 7.58 -9.35 3.83
N HIS A 121 6.67 -10.21 4.28
CA HIS A 121 5.25 -10.16 3.93
C HIS A 121 4.57 -9.06 4.74
N ILE A 122 3.53 -8.39 4.21
CA ILE A 122 2.83 -7.30 4.90
C ILE A 122 2.36 -7.64 6.32
N ASN A 123 1.93 -8.88 6.54
CA ASN A 123 1.46 -9.39 7.84
C ASN A 123 2.58 -9.94 8.75
N ALA A 124 3.85 -9.85 8.35
CA ALA A 124 4.95 -10.33 9.18
C ALA A 124 5.22 -9.35 10.34
N PRO A 125 5.55 -9.83 11.56
CA PRO A 125 5.85 -8.95 12.70
C PRO A 125 6.94 -7.91 12.40
N VAL A 126 8.00 -8.32 11.73
CA VAL A 126 9.11 -7.43 11.31
C VAL A 126 8.64 -6.29 10.41
N PHE A 127 7.61 -6.50 9.59
CA PHE A 127 7.05 -5.45 8.74
C PHE A 127 6.32 -4.41 9.60
N ALA A 128 5.49 -4.86 10.55
CA ALA A 128 4.80 -3.99 11.48
C ALA A 128 5.76 -3.19 12.37
N GLU A 129 6.82 -3.83 12.88
CA GLU A 129 7.89 -3.18 13.65
C GLU A 129 8.60 -2.09 12.84
N THR A 130 8.89 -2.38 11.56
CA THR A 130 9.51 -1.40 10.66
C THR A 130 8.60 -0.20 10.42
N VAL A 131 7.31 -0.43 10.15
CA VAL A 131 6.32 0.65 9.97
C VAL A 131 6.21 1.52 11.23
N LEU A 132 6.21 0.91 12.42
CA LEU A 132 6.19 1.64 13.69
C LEU A 132 7.45 2.50 13.88
N ALA A 133 8.63 1.96 13.59
CA ALA A 133 9.88 2.70 13.69
C ALA A 133 9.92 3.91 12.75
N LEU A 134 9.45 3.74 11.51
CA LEU A 134 9.33 4.84 10.54
C LEU A 134 8.37 5.92 11.05
N PHE A 135 7.25 5.52 11.63
CA PHE A 135 6.30 6.45 12.21
C PHE A 135 6.89 7.22 13.38
N GLN A 136 7.58 6.55 14.30
CA GLN A 136 8.25 7.19 15.43
C GLN A 136 9.30 8.21 14.97
N GLY A 137 10.08 7.89 13.93
CA GLY A 137 11.04 8.82 13.32
C GLY A 137 10.35 10.08 12.79
N LEU A 138 9.28 9.92 12.01
CA LEU A 138 8.50 11.05 11.50
C LEU A 138 7.91 11.93 12.61
N MET A 139 7.52 11.34 13.74
CA MET A 139 6.93 12.07 14.85
C MET A 139 7.95 12.83 15.70
N GLN A 140 9.22 12.43 15.68
CA GLN A 140 10.31 13.11 16.40
C GLN A 140 10.90 14.28 15.62
N GLU A 141 10.76 14.27 14.29
CA GLU A 141 11.24 15.32 13.39
C GLU A 141 10.28 16.51 13.25
N ASP A 142 9.08 16.46 13.85
CA ASP A 142 8.07 17.52 13.79
C ASP A 142 8.29 18.53 14.94
N PRO A 143 8.99 19.67 14.73
CA PRO A 143 9.42 20.56 15.80
C PRO A 143 8.26 21.42 16.35
N ASP A 144 7.12 21.44 15.64
CA ASP A 144 5.97 22.30 15.94
C ASP A 144 4.94 21.61 16.86
N ARG A 145 5.14 20.33 17.19
CA ARG A 145 4.30 19.60 18.14
C ARG A 145 4.78 19.79 19.58
N SER A 146 4.58 20.99 20.13
CA SER A 146 4.73 21.24 21.57
C SER A 146 3.79 20.33 22.38
N PRO A 147 4.27 19.58 23.39
CA PRO A 147 3.41 18.77 24.24
C PRO A 147 2.82 19.64 25.35
N ASN A 148 1.89 20.54 25.04
CA ASN A 148 1.04 21.12 26.09
C ASN A 148 -0.19 21.85 25.53
N GLY A 149 -1.29 21.11 25.39
CA GLY A 149 -2.63 21.67 25.51
C GLY A 149 -3.06 21.61 26.98
N ALA A 150 -2.28 22.23 27.88
CA ALA A 150 -2.72 22.45 29.24
C ALA A 150 -3.70 23.63 29.22
N VAL A 151 -4.96 23.30 29.46
CA VAL A 151 -6.05 24.25 29.71
C VAL A 151 -5.59 25.24 30.78
N SER A 152 -5.69 26.54 30.47
CA SER A 152 -5.75 27.64 31.43
C SER A 152 -7.04 28.41 31.18
#